data_AF-S3D466-F1
#
_entry.id   AF-S3D466-F1
#
_cell.length_a   1.000
_cell.length_b   1.000
_cell.length_c   1.000
_cell.angle_alpha   90.00
_cell.angle_beta   90.00
_cell.angle_gamma   90.00
#
_symmetry.space_group_name_H-M   'P 1'
#
loop_
_entity.id
_entity.type
_entity.pdbx_description
1 polymer ?
#
loop_
_entity_poly.entity_id
_entity_poly.type
_entity_poly.pdbx_seq_one_letter_code
_entity_poly.pdbx_strand_id
1 'polypeptide(L)'
;MAIKQAAWTHGLGVELEFSSWTAFRQGFFTTVRPSAESKFGWVHFVIPTPVIVDGTRLRAESAMVRFSTGSGAKITNFHVYGGETKIANYNGLSLSGNLQFVREAVPNSHRVLWGTAISLGVQFTGAGPNDFIQFISAGIDFYAQRNIYLKIPCKPEVNYFITELVSSSDIVVEA
;
A
#
# COMPACT_ATOMS: atom_id res chain seq x y z
N MET A 1 0.16 -13.51 9.31
CA MET A 1 0.33 -12.87 10.64
C MET A 1 -0.92 -12.07 10.95
N ALA A 2 -1.36 -11.99 12.21
CA ALA A 2 -2.53 -11.18 12.56
C ALA A 2 -2.21 -9.69 12.40
N ILE A 3 -3.11 -8.95 11.74
CA ILE A 3 -3.02 -7.50 11.60
C ILE A 3 -3.08 -6.90 13.01
N LYS A 4 -2.11 -6.02 13.32
CA LYS A 4 -2.08 -5.27 14.57
C LYS A 4 -2.82 -3.95 14.44
N GLN A 5 -2.73 -3.33 13.28
CA GLN A 5 -3.28 -2.02 13.01
C GLN A 5 -3.54 -1.88 11.52
N ALA A 6 -4.62 -1.21 11.14
CA ALA A 6 -4.84 -0.74 9.78
C ALA A 6 -4.95 0.79 9.82
N ALA A 7 -4.39 1.46 8.82
CA ALA A 7 -4.53 2.90 8.68
C ALA A 7 -5.03 3.23 7.28
N TRP A 8 -6.01 4.12 7.22
CA TRP A 8 -6.71 4.47 5.99
C TRP A 8 -6.79 5.98 5.84
N THR A 9 -6.62 6.44 4.61
CA THR A 9 -6.86 7.80 4.18
C THR A 9 -8.08 7.83 3.29
N HIS A 10 -9.01 8.71 3.63
CA HIS A 10 -10.21 8.92 2.86
C HIS A 10 -9.87 9.58 1.50
N GLY A 11 -10.67 9.33 0.47
CA GLY A 11 -10.46 9.81 -0.90
C GLY A 11 -10.35 11.32 -1.03
N LEU A 12 -10.85 12.06 -0.03
CA LEU A 12 -10.73 13.51 0.07
C LEU A 12 -9.29 13.99 0.32
N GLY A 13 -8.42 13.13 0.85
CA GLY A 13 -6.99 13.38 1.07
C GLY A 13 -6.10 12.94 -0.09
N VAL A 14 -6.65 12.79 -1.30
CA VAL A 14 -5.84 12.52 -2.49
C VAL A 14 -5.06 13.78 -2.89
N GLU A 15 -3.79 13.59 -3.21
CA GLU A 15 -2.89 14.64 -3.72
C GLU A 15 -2.50 14.33 -5.16
N LEU A 16 -2.48 15.34 -6.03
CA LEU A 16 -2.13 15.20 -7.44
C LEU A 16 -0.69 15.64 -7.66
N GLU A 17 0.08 14.89 -8.45
CA GLU A 17 1.43 15.30 -8.84
C GLU A 17 1.39 16.46 -9.85
N PHE A 18 0.44 16.41 -10.79
CA PHE A 18 0.26 17.45 -11.79
C PHE A 18 -0.82 18.46 -11.36
N SER A 19 -0.41 19.73 -11.25
CA SER A 19 -1.32 20.84 -10.95
C SER A 19 -2.31 21.15 -12.07
N SER A 20 -2.07 20.66 -13.30
CA SER A 20 -2.99 20.83 -14.43
C SER A 20 -4.20 19.89 -14.38
N TRP A 21 -4.12 18.81 -13.59
CA TRP A 21 -5.26 17.92 -13.36
C TRP A 21 -6.21 18.50 -12.32
N THR A 22 -7.48 18.10 -12.38
CA THR A 22 -8.48 18.58 -11.43
C THR A 22 -8.84 17.51 -10.43
N ALA A 23 -8.96 17.88 -9.15
CA ALA A 23 -9.49 17.04 -8.06
C ALA A 23 -10.77 17.66 -7.49
N PHE A 24 -11.93 17.13 -7.88
CA PHE A 24 -13.22 17.58 -7.37
C PHE A 24 -13.71 16.67 -6.25
N ARG A 25 -13.74 17.22 -5.03
CA ARG A 25 -14.11 16.53 -3.79
C ARG A 25 -15.63 16.51 -3.62
N GLN A 26 -16.24 15.33 -3.57
CA GLN A 26 -17.70 15.16 -3.56
C GLN A 26 -18.10 14.05 -2.58
N GLY A 27 -18.70 14.42 -1.44
CA GLY A 27 -19.17 13.45 -0.45
C GLY A 27 -18.05 12.53 0.03
N PHE A 28 -18.13 11.24 -0.32
CA PHE A 28 -17.19 10.21 0.12
C PHE A 28 -16.04 9.90 -0.86
N PHE A 29 -15.91 10.66 -1.96
CA PHE A 29 -14.82 10.45 -2.93
C PHE A 29 -14.27 11.76 -3.52
N THR A 30 -13.16 11.64 -4.23
CA THR A 30 -12.63 12.71 -5.09
C THR A 30 -12.60 12.24 -6.53
N THR A 31 -13.26 12.98 -7.42
CA THR A 31 -13.19 12.79 -8.87
C THR A 31 -11.94 13.48 -9.40
N VAL A 32 -11.01 12.70 -9.94
CA VAL A 32 -9.83 13.17 -10.65
C VAL A 32 -10.06 13.09 -12.15
N ARG A 33 -9.70 14.15 -12.87
CA ARG A 33 -9.75 14.22 -14.34
C ARG A 33 -8.44 14.76 -14.91
N PRO A 34 -8.01 14.27 -16.08
CA PRO A 34 -6.79 14.74 -16.73
C PRO A 34 -7.01 16.10 -17.37
N SER A 35 -5.90 16.79 -17.61
CA SER A 35 -5.86 17.93 -18.53
C SER A 35 -5.78 17.45 -19.99
N ALA A 36 -5.88 18.37 -20.95
CA ALA A 36 -5.60 18.05 -22.35
C ALA A 36 -4.14 17.64 -22.57
N GLU A 37 -3.22 18.19 -21.77
CA GLU A 37 -1.77 18.10 -21.93
C GLU A 37 -1.17 16.78 -21.45
N SER A 38 -1.71 16.21 -20.37
CA SER A 38 -1.17 14.97 -19.80
C SER A 38 -2.28 13.95 -19.53
N LYS A 39 -2.10 12.76 -20.11
CA LYS A 39 -3.00 11.61 -19.98
C LYS A 39 -2.51 10.57 -18.98
N PHE A 40 -1.26 10.68 -18.54
CA PHE A 40 -0.67 9.82 -17.53
C PHE A 40 -0.18 10.69 -16.37
N GLY A 41 -0.42 10.26 -15.14
CA GLY A 41 0.06 10.99 -13.98
C GLY A 41 -0.14 10.24 -12.69
N TRP A 42 0.45 10.80 -11.65
CA TRP A 42 0.47 10.19 -10.33
C TRP A 42 -0.50 10.88 -9.39
N VAL A 43 -1.13 10.06 -8.56
CA VAL A 43 -1.87 10.52 -7.38
C VAL A 43 -1.28 9.85 -6.15
N HIS A 44 -1.34 10.54 -5.02
CA HIS A 44 -0.72 10.11 -3.78
C HIS A 44 -1.73 10.12 -2.64
N PHE A 45 -1.62 9.10 -1.80
CA PHE A 45 -2.27 9.02 -0.49
C PHE A 45 -1.19 8.99 0.58
N VAL A 46 -1.17 10.02 1.42
CA VAL A 46 -0.42 9.98 2.68
C VAL A 46 -1.20 9.09 3.63
N ILE A 47 -0.60 8.01 4.14
CA ILE A 47 -1.25 7.11 5.09
C ILE A 47 -0.90 7.58 6.51
N PRO A 48 -1.87 7.72 7.44
CA PRO A 48 -1.62 8.14 8.82
C PRO A 48 -0.96 6.98 9.59
N THR A 49 0.33 6.79 9.35
CA THR A 49 1.05 5.58 9.70
C THR A 49 1.37 5.48 11.19
N PRO A 50 0.89 4.44 11.89
CA PRO A 50 1.27 4.16 13.27
C PRO A 50 2.62 3.44 13.26
N VAL A 51 3.70 4.21 13.21
CA VAL A 51 5.06 3.68 13.03
C VAL A 51 5.46 2.74 14.17
N ILE A 52 5.08 3.07 15.41
CA ILE A 52 5.35 2.29 16.62
C ILE A 52 4.04 2.12 17.39
N VAL A 53 3.72 0.89 17.78
CA VAL A 53 2.58 0.55 18.65
C VAL A 53 3.09 -0.34 19.78
N ASP A 54 2.75 -0.01 21.03
CA ASP A 54 3.20 -0.73 22.23
C ASP A 54 4.72 -0.95 22.27
N GLY A 55 5.50 0.08 21.95
CA GLY A 55 6.97 0.03 21.89
C GLY A 55 7.54 -0.81 20.74
N THR A 56 6.70 -1.44 19.91
CA THR A 56 7.13 -2.26 18.78
C THR A 56 6.94 -1.51 17.47
N ARG A 57 8.00 -1.47 16.66
CA ARG A 57 7.91 -0.88 15.33
C ARG A 57 7.20 -1.82 14.37
N LEU A 58 6.22 -1.28 13.65
CA LEU A 58 5.39 -2.07 12.74
C LEU A 58 6.09 -2.37 11.41
N ARG A 59 5.55 -3.38 10.73
CA ARG A 59 5.87 -3.76 9.35
C ARG A 59 4.61 -3.66 8.49
N ALA A 60 4.78 -3.26 7.24
CA ALA A 60 3.69 -3.23 6.27
C ALA A 60 3.44 -4.64 5.68
N GLU A 61 2.17 -5.05 5.55
CA GLU A 61 1.78 -6.36 5.00
C GLU A 61 1.04 -6.25 3.67
N SER A 62 0.08 -5.35 3.56
CA SER A 62 -0.65 -5.13 2.31
C SER A 62 -1.09 -3.68 2.20
N ALA A 63 -1.25 -3.23 0.96
CA ALA A 63 -1.75 -1.92 0.61
C ALA A 63 -3.02 -2.07 -0.23
N MET A 64 -3.98 -1.20 0.02
CA MET A 64 -5.32 -1.28 -0.54
C MET A 64 -5.75 0.06 -1.13
N VAL A 65 -6.58 -0.01 -2.17
CA VAL A 65 -7.28 1.16 -2.73
C VAL A 65 -8.72 0.81 -3.08
N ARG A 66 -9.63 1.76 -2.81
CA ARG A 66 -11.00 1.77 -3.32
C ARG A 66 -11.22 2.90 -4.29
N PHE A 67 -11.77 2.56 -5.45
CA PHE A 67 -12.00 3.53 -6.52
C PHE A 67 -13.08 3.08 -7.50
N SER A 68 -13.54 4.02 -8.31
CA SER A 68 -14.33 3.76 -9.53
C SER A 68 -13.70 4.48 -10.71
N THR A 69 -13.82 3.96 -11.93
CA THR A 69 -13.35 4.63 -13.15
C THR A 69 -14.49 4.83 -14.13
N GLY A 70 -14.40 5.90 -14.94
CA GLY A 70 -15.05 5.92 -16.23
C GLY A 70 -14.37 4.97 -17.21
N SER A 71 -14.97 4.74 -18.38
CA SER A 71 -14.42 3.84 -19.40
C SER A 71 -13.09 4.31 -20.00
N GLY A 72 -12.77 5.60 -19.86
CA GLY A 72 -11.54 6.20 -20.36
C GLY A 72 -10.39 6.25 -19.35
N ALA A 73 -10.52 5.62 -18.17
CA ALA A 73 -9.50 5.69 -17.12
C ALA A 73 -9.15 4.31 -16.56
N LYS A 74 -7.88 4.13 -16.20
CA LYS A 74 -7.39 2.95 -15.50
C LYS A 74 -6.19 3.27 -14.60
N ILE A 75 -6.01 2.48 -13.55
CA ILE A 75 -4.77 2.47 -12.76
C ILE A 75 -3.81 1.48 -13.42
N THR A 76 -2.60 1.96 -13.74
CA THR A 76 -1.54 1.18 -14.39
C THR A 76 -0.38 0.88 -13.46
N ASN A 77 -0.22 1.65 -12.38
CA ASN A 77 0.84 1.46 -11.40
C ASN A 77 0.29 1.58 -9.98
N PHE A 78 0.73 0.70 -9.09
CA PHE A 78 0.46 0.77 -7.65
C PHE A 78 1.79 0.63 -6.91
N HIS A 79 2.27 1.73 -6.34
CA HIS A 79 3.51 1.76 -5.57
C HIS A 79 3.22 2.07 -4.11
N VAL A 80 4.01 1.46 -3.22
CA VAL A 80 3.99 1.71 -1.78
C VAL A 80 5.35 2.22 -1.35
N TYR A 81 5.36 3.28 -0.56
CA TYR A 81 6.56 3.89 -0.02
C TYR A 81 6.58 3.76 1.50
N GLY A 82 7.78 3.56 2.04
CA GLY A 82 8.10 3.64 3.46
C GLY A 82 9.24 4.62 3.65
N GLY A 83 8.93 5.83 4.13
CA GLY A 83 9.84 6.97 4.01
C GLY A 83 10.19 7.25 2.54
N GLU A 84 11.47 7.44 2.26
CA GLU A 84 12.06 7.68 0.95
C GLU A 84 12.15 6.42 0.07
N THR A 85 11.95 5.23 0.64
CA THR A 85 12.15 3.97 -0.07
C THR A 85 10.84 3.43 -0.63
N LYS A 86 10.86 3.00 -1.89
CA LYS A 86 9.76 2.24 -2.50
C LYS A 86 9.81 0.77 -2.04
N ILE A 87 8.83 0.36 -1.25
CA ILE A 87 8.77 -0.95 -0.58
C ILE A 87 7.86 -1.96 -1.29
N ALA A 88 7.01 -1.51 -2.21
CA ALA A 88 6.28 -2.37 -3.14
C ALA A 88 6.08 -1.64 -4.48
N ASN A 89 6.11 -2.39 -5.57
CA ASN A 89 5.81 -1.85 -6.90
C ASN A 89 5.05 -2.90 -7.74
N TYR A 90 3.94 -2.46 -8.30
CA TYR A 90 3.13 -3.23 -9.23
C TYR A 90 2.91 -2.35 -10.46
N ASN A 91 3.48 -2.75 -11.60
CA ASN A 91 3.45 -2.02 -12.86
C ASN A 91 2.70 -2.81 -13.93
N GLY A 92 2.28 -2.15 -15.01
CA GLY A 92 1.61 -2.81 -16.13
C GLY A 92 0.20 -3.30 -15.80
N LEU A 93 -0.41 -2.72 -14.75
CA LEU A 93 -1.77 -3.03 -14.35
C LEU A 93 -2.78 -2.45 -15.35
N SER A 94 -4.01 -2.95 -15.30
CA SER A 94 -5.13 -2.40 -16.07
C SER A 94 -6.40 -2.37 -15.22
N LEU A 95 -6.30 -1.80 -14.02
CA LEU A 95 -7.39 -1.80 -13.05
C LEU A 95 -8.41 -0.72 -13.42
N SER A 96 -9.67 -1.13 -13.58
CA SER A 96 -10.80 -0.26 -13.93
C SER A 96 -12.09 -0.89 -13.42
N GLY A 97 -13.18 -0.12 -13.37
CA GLY A 97 -14.50 -0.62 -12.99
C GLY A 97 -15.20 0.24 -11.94
N ASN A 98 -16.32 -0.26 -11.43
CA ASN A 98 -17.13 0.44 -10.43
C ASN A 98 -16.89 -0.13 -9.02
N LEU A 99 -16.70 0.74 -8.03
CA LEU A 99 -16.51 0.41 -6.61
C LEU A 99 -15.48 -0.70 -6.36
N GLN A 100 -14.38 -0.67 -7.10
CA GLN A 100 -13.31 -1.66 -6.97
C GLN A 100 -12.68 -1.62 -5.58
N PHE A 101 -12.20 -2.77 -5.14
CA PHE A 101 -11.34 -2.93 -3.98
C PHE A 101 -10.15 -3.76 -4.43
N VAL A 102 -8.97 -3.15 -4.42
CA VAL A 102 -7.72 -3.81 -4.80
C VAL A 102 -6.85 -3.88 -3.57
N ARG A 103 -6.28 -5.06 -3.32
CA ARG A 103 -5.36 -5.33 -2.21
C ARG A 103 -4.13 -6.01 -2.77
N GLU A 104 -3.00 -5.34 -2.62
CA GLU A 104 -1.69 -5.81 -3.07
C GLU A 104 -0.80 -6.10 -1.86
N ALA A 105 0.04 -7.13 -1.95
CA ALA A 105 0.98 -7.43 -0.88
C ALA A 105 2.09 -6.37 -0.77
N VAL A 106 2.67 -6.19 0.41
CA VAL A 106 3.95 -5.50 0.57
C VAL A 106 5.00 -6.59 0.83
N PRO A 107 5.85 -6.91 -0.16
CA PRO A 107 6.79 -8.03 -0.04
C PRO A 107 7.83 -7.75 1.04
N ASN A 108 8.59 -8.78 1.43
CA ASN A 108 9.76 -8.69 2.32
C ASN A 108 9.51 -8.04 3.68
N SER A 109 8.25 -7.94 4.11
CA SER A 109 7.91 -7.59 5.49
C SER A 109 8.54 -6.26 5.93
N HIS A 110 8.54 -5.24 5.07
CA HIS A 110 9.31 -4.02 5.29
C HIS A 110 8.98 -3.32 6.61
N ARG A 111 10.02 -3.00 7.38
CA ARG A 111 9.92 -2.23 8.63
C ARG A 111 9.58 -0.78 8.29
N VAL A 112 8.53 -0.25 8.90
CA VAL A 112 8.08 1.12 8.66
C VAL A 112 8.99 2.09 9.42
N LEU A 113 9.66 3.00 8.71
CA LEU A 113 10.62 3.93 9.31
C LEU A 113 10.03 5.32 9.61
N TRP A 114 9.57 6.02 8.57
CA TRP A 114 9.24 7.45 8.63
C TRP A 114 7.80 7.78 8.19
N GLY A 115 6.94 6.76 8.16
CA GLY A 115 5.59 6.84 7.58
C GLY A 115 5.52 6.13 6.23
N THR A 116 4.30 5.97 5.73
CA THR A 116 4.04 5.26 4.46
C THR A 116 3.11 6.07 3.57
N ALA A 117 3.26 5.90 2.27
CA ALA A 117 2.39 6.49 1.27
C ALA A 117 2.07 5.47 0.17
N ILE A 118 0.92 5.64 -0.47
CA ILE A 118 0.54 4.91 -1.68
C ILE A 118 0.56 5.88 -2.84
N SER A 119 1.25 5.51 -3.92
CA SER A 119 1.27 6.27 -5.18
C SER A 119 0.65 5.43 -6.28
N LEU A 120 -0.32 5.99 -6.99
CA LEU A 120 -1.05 5.31 -8.06
C LEU A 120 -0.80 6.03 -9.37
N GLY A 121 -0.31 5.30 -10.36
CA GLY A 121 -0.18 5.80 -11.73
C GLY A 121 -1.51 5.61 -12.45
N VAL A 122 -2.12 6.71 -12.87
CA VAL A 122 -3.40 6.74 -13.55
C VAL A 122 -3.18 7.08 -15.01
N GLN A 123 -3.76 6.27 -15.90
CA GLN A 123 -3.77 6.50 -17.33
C GLN A 123 -5.19 6.80 -17.80
N PHE A 124 -5.33 7.86 -18.58
CA PHE A 124 -6.54 8.23 -19.29
C PHE A 124 -6.38 8.02 -20.79
N THR A 125 -7.50 7.82 -21.49
CA THR A 125 -7.55 7.74 -22.96
C THR A 125 -7.69 9.11 -23.62
N GLY A 126 -8.31 10.06 -22.93
CA GLY A 126 -8.60 11.40 -23.43
C GLY A 126 -8.80 12.42 -22.30
N ALA A 127 -9.63 13.43 -22.51
CA ALA A 127 -10.11 14.36 -21.47
C ALA A 127 -11.63 14.61 -21.61
N GLY A 128 -12.36 13.62 -22.12
CA GLY A 128 -13.81 13.66 -22.26
C GLY A 128 -14.54 13.32 -20.96
N PRO A 129 -15.88 13.27 -20.99
CA PRO A 129 -16.70 13.02 -19.81
C PRO A 129 -16.45 11.67 -19.12
N ASN A 130 -15.96 10.68 -19.87
CA ASN A 130 -15.66 9.32 -19.39
C ASN A 130 -14.20 9.13 -18.93
N ASP A 131 -13.35 10.15 -19.08
CA ASP A 131 -11.96 10.13 -18.63
C ASP A 131 -11.90 10.66 -17.18
N PHE A 132 -12.39 9.85 -16.23
CA PHE A 132 -12.36 10.17 -14.81
C PHE A 132 -12.02 8.95 -13.96
N ILE A 133 -11.43 9.20 -12.80
CA ILE A 133 -11.30 8.22 -11.72
C ILE A 133 -11.80 8.85 -10.42
N GLN A 134 -12.55 8.09 -9.63
CA GLN A 134 -13.04 8.48 -8.33
C GLN A 134 -12.31 7.69 -7.28
N PHE A 135 -11.56 8.36 -6.42
CA PHE A 135 -10.91 7.70 -5.29
C PHE A 135 -11.77 7.82 -4.04
N ILE A 136 -12.03 6.67 -3.40
CA ILE A 136 -12.86 6.56 -2.20
C ILE A 136 -11.99 6.47 -0.95
N SER A 137 -10.94 5.65 -0.98
CA SER A 137 -9.97 5.54 0.10
C SER A 137 -8.75 4.73 -0.33
N ALA A 138 -7.66 4.87 0.41
CA ALA A 138 -6.51 3.99 0.34
C ALA A 138 -5.98 3.69 1.75
N GLY A 139 -5.37 2.53 1.96
CA GLY A 139 -4.94 2.12 3.29
C GLY A 139 -3.87 1.05 3.27
N ILE A 140 -3.23 0.85 4.41
CA ILE A 140 -2.20 -0.18 4.60
C ILE A 140 -2.49 -0.95 5.89
N ASP A 141 -2.37 -2.27 5.79
CA ASP A 141 -2.38 -3.17 6.93
C ASP A 141 -0.97 -3.31 7.51
N PHE A 142 -0.87 -3.17 8.82
CA PHE A 142 0.36 -3.25 9.57
C PHE A 142 0.31 -4.36 10.61
N TYR A 143 1.45 -4.99 10.84
CA TYR A 143 1.60 -6.00 11.89
C TYR A 143 2.89 -5.77 12.68
N ALA A 144 2.90 -6.28 13.90
CA ALA A 144 4.10 -6.37 14.70
C ALA A 144 4.75 -7.74 14.47
N GLN A 145 6.05 -7.77 14.19
CA GLN A 145 6.78 -9.03 14.21
C GLN A 145 6.91 -9.47 15.67
N ARG A 146 6.33 -10.63 16.01
CA ARG A 146 6.57 -11.28 17.30
C ARG A 146 7.80 -12.14 17.18
N ASN A 147 8.79 -11.92 18.04
CA ASN A 147 9.85 -12.89 18.25
C ASN A 147 9.29 -14.00 19.15
N ILE A 148 9.22 -15.22 18.64
CA ILE A 148 8.90 -16.39 19.45
C ILE A 148 10.22 -16.91 20.00
N TYR A 149 10.38 -16.85 21.32
CA TYR A 149 11.49 -17.52 22.00
C TYR A 149 11.07 -18.96 22.29
N LEU A 150 11.62 -19.92 21.55
CA LEU A 150 11.53 -21.32 21.91
C LEU A 150 12.51 -21.59 23.05
N LYS A 151 11.97 -21.83 24.25
CA LYS A 151 12.77 -22.31 25.38
C LYS A 151 13.04 -23.80 25.17
N ILE A 152 14.19 -24.15 24.60
CA ILE A 152 14.61 -25.54 24.45
C ILE A 152 14.94 -26.08 25.86
N PRO A 153 14.23 -27.11 26.37
CA PRO A 153 14.35 -27.51 27.79
C PRO A 153 15.70 -28.12 28.19
N CYS A 154 16.70 -28.21 27.30
CA CYS A 154 17.84 -29.12 27.49
C CYS A 154 19.24 -28.50 27.37
N LYS A 155 19.42 -27.17 27.29
CA LYS A 155 20.76 -26.56 27.42
C LYS A 155 20.68 -25.25 28.22
N PRO A 156 21.49 -25.08 29.29
CA PRO A 156 21.66 -23.77 29.88
C PRO A 156 22.40 -22.87 28.88
N GLU A 157 21.89 -21.66 28.69
CA GLU A 157 22.61 -20.51 28.12
C GLU A 157 22.89 -20.45 26.61
N VAL A 158 21.94 -20.84 25.74
CA VAL A 158 21.99 -20.34 24.35
C VAL A 158 20.60 -19.91 23.88
N ASN A 159 20.41 -18.59 23.72
CA ASN A 159 19.25 -18.01 23.07
C ASN A 159 19.45 -18.09 21.55
N TYR A 160 18.77 -19.03 20.88
CA TYR A 160 18.78 -19.10 19.41
C TYR A 160 17.69 -18.20 18.83
N PHE A 161 18.05 -17.38 17.84
CA PHE A 161 17.12 -16.58 17.06
C PHE A 161 16.62 -17.41 15.87
N ILE A 162 15.32 -17.70 15.81
CA ILE A 162 14.68 -18.21 14.58
C ILE A 162 13.86 -17.08 14.01
N THR A 163 14.32 -16.52 12.89
CA THR A 163 13.50 -15.64 12.06
C THR A 163 12.70 -16.58 11.16
N GLU A 164 11.40 -16.76 11.40
CA GLU A 164 10.56 -17.58 10.52
C GLU A 164 10.62 -17.08 9.08
N LEU A 165 11.39 -17.78 8.23
CA LEU A 165 11.07 -18.02 6.83
C LEU A 165 10.50 -19.44 6.79
N VAL A 166 9.18 -19.58 6.86
CA VAL A 166 8.55 -20.88 6.61
C VAL A 166 8.25 -21.00 5.13
N SER A 167 9.27 -21.40 4.36
CA SER A 167 9.11 -22.30 3.21
C SER A 167 9.56 -23.66 3.71
N SER A 168 8.67 -24.65 3.69
CA SER A 168 8.76 -25.91 4.41
C SER A 168 9.76 -26.93 3.84
N SER A 169 10.94 -26.52 3.37
CA SER A 169 11.89 -27.41 2.69
C SER A 169 13.31 -27.48 3.27
N ASP A 170 13.77 -26.54 4.12
CA ASP A 170 15.22 -26.43 4.38
C ASP A 170 15.61 -26.32 5.87
N ILE A 171 15.02 -27.15 6.74
CA ILE A 171 15.57 -27.33 8.10
C ILE A 171 16.46 -28.58 8.10
N VAL A 172 17.77 -28.37 7.93
CA VAL A 172 18.79 -29.34 8.34
C VAL A 172 19.22 -28.98 9.75
N VAL A 173 18.93 -29.87 10.70
CA VAL A 173 19.48 -29.81 12.06
C VAL A 173 20.76 -30.64 12.03
N GLU A 174 21.92 -30.00 12.06
CA GLU A 174 23.17 -30.71 12.39
C GLU A 174 23.32 -30.78 13.92
N ALA A 175 23.71 -31.96 14.39
CA ALA A 175 23.82 -32.35 15.80
C ALA A 175 25.07 -31.78 16.48
#